data_AF-A0A352MVG5-F1
#
_entry.id   AF-A0A352MVG5-F1
#
_cell.length_a   1.000
_cell.length_b   1.000
_cell.length_c   1.000
_cell.angle_alpha   90.00
_cell.angle_beta   90.00
_cell.angle_gamma   90.00
#
_symmetry.space_group_name_H-M   'P 1'
#
loop_
_entity.id
_entity.type
_entity.pdbx_description
1 polymer ?
#
loop_
_entity_poly.entity_id
_entity_poly.type
_entity_poly.pdbx_seq_one_letter_code
_entity_poly.pdbx_strand_id
1 'polypeptide(L)'
;MEKFMRVMDGTKSNAGGFEYKLNEINISNNWNPNEVEPEKMGGFNFGSENKILRWLHRGDTIYDVIIPKDAEIVLCNEEKGIWRANKIIVTNPKIITDEMVIELYKKTTLTNKILAQCLQTLLWKNRIEVSKYIIIDRVNKENVDEFINEFENYTKKSKQFNYYELEKDSKVIYDMLKKIK
;
A
#
# COMPACT_ATOMS: atom_id res chain seq x y z
N MET A 1 -3.89 12.35 17.25
CA MET A 1 -4.42 12.73 15.93
C MET A 1 -3.84 11.76 14.92
N GLU A 2 -4.65 11.18 14.05
CA GLU A 2 -4.18 10.19 13.07
C GLU A 2 -3.24 10.85 12.05
N LYS A 3 -2.09 10.23 11.78
CA LYS A 3 -1.13 10.74 10.80
C LYS A 3 -1.47 10.14 9.43
N PHE A 4 -1.70 11.02 8.45
CA PHE A 4 -1.98 10.62 7.07
C PHE A 4 -0.75 10.77 6.18
N MET A 5 -0.63 9.84 5.25
CA MET A 5 0.48 9.74 4.30
C MET A 5 -0.01 9.37 2.92
N ARG A 6 0.78 9.72 1.90
CA ARG A 6 0.52 9.33 0.52
C ARG A 6 1.82 8.89 -0.16
N VAL A 7 1.72 7.91 -1.05
CA VAL A 7 2.83 7.44 -1.89
C VAL A 7 2.57 7.82 -3.35
N MET A 8 3.59 8.36 -4.03
CA MET A 8 3.55 8.87 -5.40
C MET A 8 4.90 8.69 -6.11
N ASP A 9 4.92 8.80 -7.44
CA ASP A 9 6.15 8.80 -8.25
C ASP A 9 6.62 10.24 -8.42
N GLY A 10 7.63 10.64 -7.63
CA GLY A 10 7.92 12.06 -7.41
C GLY A 10 6.64 12.82 -7.03
N THR A 11 6.33 13.91 -7.74
CA THR A 11 5.12 14.71 -7.53
C THR A 11 3.88 14.20 -8.26
N LYS A 12 3.96 13.08 -9.00
CA LYS A 12 2.86 12.60 -9.86
C LYS A 12 2.18 11.38 -9.28
N SER A 13 0.85 11.42 -9.29
CA SER A 13 0.04 10.24 -9.01
C SER A 13 0.23 9.20 -10.10
N ASN A 14 0.63 7.99 -9.74
CA ASN A 14 0.53 6.85 -10.66
C ASN A 14 -0.90 6.31 -10.80
N ALA A 15 -1.83 6.87 -10.04
CA ALA A 15 -3.27 6.70 -10.16
C ALA A 15 -3.86 7.93 -10.87
N GLY A 16 -4.01 7.89 -12.19
CA GLY A 16 -4.67 8.97 -12.95
C GLY A 16 -3.80 10.18 -13.30
N GLY A 17 -2.51 10.21 -12.97
CA GLY A 17 -1.55 11.18 -13.52
C GLY A 17 -1.58 12.60 -12.94
N PHE A 18 -2.41 12.89 -11.93
CA PHE A 18 -2.45 14.21 -11.30
C PHE A 18 -1.08 14.60 -10.72
N GLU A 19 -0.62 15.81 -11.03
CA GLU A 19 0.63 16.38 -10.52
C GLU A 19 0.36 17.30 -9.34
N TYR A 20 0.94 16.98 -8.19
CA TYR A 20 0.72 17.70 -6.94
C TYR A 20 1.66 18.89 -6.79
N LYS A 21 1.10 19.98 -6.27
CA LYS A 21 1.85 21.12 -5.78
C LYS A 21 2.29 20.87 -4.34
N LEU A 22 3.58 20.95 -4.08
CA LEU A 22 4.15 20.73 -2.74
C LEU A 22 3.86 21.91 -1.83
N ASN A 23 3.48 21.63 -0.58
CA ASN A 23 3.16 22.64 0.45
C ASN A 23 2.03 23.61 0.06
N GLU A 24 1.21 23.24 -0.93
CA GLU A 24 0.05 23.99 -1.39
C GLU A 24 -1.22 23.16 -1.29
N ILE A 25 -2.37 23.83 -1.25
CA ILE A 25 -3.68 23.16 -1.32
C ILE A 25 -3.88 22.64 -2.73
N ASN A 26 -3.95 21.32 -2.86
CA ASN A 26 -4.36 20.62 -4.06
C ASN A 26 -5.87 20.37 -3.95
N ILE A 27 -6.64 20.79 -4.96
CA ILE A 27 -8.11 20.63 -5.01
C ILE A 27 -8.44 19.68 -6.15
N SER A 28 -9.32 18.71 -5.87
CA SER A 28 -9.75 17.75 -6.88
C SER A 28 -10.76 18.37 -7.85
N ASN A 29 -10.61 18.09 -9.14
CA ASN A 29 -11.53 18.57 -10.18
C ASN A 29 -12.85 17.77 -10.21
N ASN A 30 -12.90 16.61 -9.55
CA ASN A 30 -14.09 15.79 -9.42
C ASN A 30 -14.16 15.29 -7.96
N TRP A 31 -15.30 15.45 -7.30
CA TRP A 31 -15.50 14.97 -5.95
C TRP A 31 -16.94 14.49 -5.77
N ASN A 32 -17.09 13.20 -5.51
CA ASN A 32 -18.35 12.63 -5.06
C ASN A 32 -18.09 11.77 -3.80
N PRO A 33 -18.47 12.25 -2.61
CA PRO A 33 -18.19 11.55 -1.35
C PRO A 33 -18.99 10.24 -1.22
N ASN A 34 -20.15 10.14 -1.89
CA ASN A 34 -21.09 9.02 -1.75
C ASN A 34 -20.97 7.97 -2.87
N GLU A 35 -20.08 8.19 -3.84
CA GLU A 35 -19.89 7.29 -4.97
C GLU A 35 -19.00 6.09 -4.60
N VAL A 36 -19.35 4.93 -5.16
CA VAL A 36 -18.67 3.64 -4.96
C VAL A 36 -17.97 3.14 -6.23
N GLU A 37 -18.25 3.73 -7.38
CA GLU A 37 -17.52 3.47 -8.62
C GLU A 37 -16.20 4.26 -8.65
N PRO A 38 -15.02 3.59 -8.71
CA PRO A 38 -13.72 4.25 -8.61
C PRO A 38 -13.46 5.38 -9.60
N GLU A 39 -14.02 5.29 -10.80
CA GLU A 39 -13.85 6.28 -11.88
C GLU A 39 -14.66 7.56 -11.64
N LYS A 40 -15.78 7.45 -10.92
CA LYS A 40 -16.72 8.56 -10.66
C LYS A 40 -16.50 9.22 -9.31
N MET A 41 -15.91 8.47 -8.36
CA MET A 41 -15.56 8.90 -7.01
C MET A 41 -14.84 10.25 -6.92
N GLY A 42 -13.78 10.43 -7.72
CA GLY A 42 -12.89 11.57 -7.60
C GLY A 42 -12.18 11.69 -6.22
N GLY A 43 -11.63 12.86 -5.95
CA GLY A 43 -10.86 13.16 -4.75
C GLY A 43 -9.43 12.59 -4.77
N PHE A 44 -8.71 12.83 -3.68
CA PHE A 44 -7.36 12.33 -3.48
C PHE A 44 -7.32 11.21 -2.45
N ASN A 45 -6.81 10.04 -2.85
CA ASN A 45 -6.61 8.92 -1.94
C ASN A 45 -5.37 9.11 -1.06
N PHE A 46 -5.45 8.71 0.20
CA PHE A 46 -4.29 8.63 1.09
C PHE A 46 -4.53 7.54 2.14
N GLY A 47 -3.47 7.22 2.89
CA GLY A 47 -3.50 6.19 3.91
C GLY A 47 -3.14 6.72 5.29
N SER A 48 -3.64 6.04 6.32
CA SER A 48 -3.11 6.18 7.67
C SER A 48 -1.68 5.63 7.75
N GLU A 49 -0.79 6.23 8.54
CA GLU A 49 0.61 5.79 8.68
C GLU A 49 0.72 4.29 9.00
N ASN A 50 -0.10 3.79 9.93
CA ASN A 50 -0.13 2.38 10.34
C ASN A 50 -0.69 1.41 9.28
N LYS A 51 -1.14 1.90 8.12
CA LYS A 51 -1.65 1.08 7.01
C LYS A 51 -1.00 1.47 5.67
N ILE A 52 -0.02 2.38 5.69
CA ILE A 52 0.59 2.92 4.47
C ILE A 52 1.44 1.90 3.70
N LEU A 53 1.88 0.81 4.35
CA LEU A 53 2.64 -0.27 3.71
C LEU A 53 1.90 -0.83 2.48
N ARG A 54 0.57 -0.87 2.53
CA ARG A 54 -0.27 -1.30 1.40
C ARG A 54 -0.09 -0.42 0.15
N TRP A 55 0.24 0.86 0.34
CA TRP A 55 0.30 1.86 -0.71
C TRP A 55 1.66 1.96 -1.41
N LEU A 56 2.67 1.20 -0.99
CA LEU A 56 4.02 1.29 -1.56
C LEU A 56 4.11 0.94 -3.06
N HIS A 57 3.13 0.21 -3.60
CA HIS A 57 3.00 0.00 -5.06
C HIS A 57 2.65 1.29 -5.83
N ARG A 58 2.26 2.38 -5.16
CA ARG A 58 1.83 3.65 -5.79
C ARG A 58 2.95 4.64 -6.06
N GLY A 59 4.19 4.29 -5.75
CA GLY A 59 5.32 5.12 -6.14
C GLY A 59 6.62 4.83 -5.41
N ASP A 60 7.56 5.76 -5.50
CA ASP A 60 8.87 5.71 -4.88
C ASP A 60 9.06 6.72 -3.75
N THR A 61 8.12 7.66 -3.60
CA THR A 61 8.22 8.77 -2.65
C THR A 61 6.99 8.79 -1.75
N ILE A 62 7.22 8.91 -0.43
CA ILE A 62 6.17 9.08 0.57
C ILE A 62 6.10 10.53 1.04
N TYR A 63 4.88 11.00 1.31
CA TYR A 63 4.55 12.37 1.69
C TYR A 63 3.71 12.35 2.95
N ASP A 64 3.91 13.35 3.81
CA ASP A 64 2.96 13.67 4.88
C ASP A 64 1.75 14.38 4.25
N VAL A 65 0.54 14.00 4.67
CA VAL A 65 -0.72 14.57 4.20
C VAL A 65 -1.35 15.41 5.30
N ILE A 66 -1.64 16.68 4.98
CA ILE A 66 -2.40 17.59 5.83
C ILE A 66 -3.77 17.79 5.20
N ILE A 67 -4.82 17.67 6.01
CA ILE A 67 -6.20 17.89 5.60
C ILE A 67 -6.58 19.34 5.96
N PRO A 68 -6.90 20.20 4.97
CA PRO A 68 -7.40 21.55 5.24
C PRO A 68 -8.67 21.50 6.11
N LYS A 69 -8.87 22.52 6.96
CA LYS A 69 -10.00 22.56 7.92
C LYS A 69 -11.38 22.50 7.25
N ASP A 70 -11.46 23.01 6.01
CA ASP A 70 -12.67 23.09 5.20
C ASP A 70 -12.73 21.98 4.13
N ALA A 71 -11.93 20.92 4.27
CA ALA A 71 -11.96 19.76 3.40
C ALA A 71 -13.08 18.79 3.81
N GLU A 72 -13.71 18.18 2.82
CA GLU A 72 -14.56 17.01 3.00
C GLU A 72 -13.67 15.77 2.96
N ILE A 73 -13.86 14.86 3.92
CA ILE A 73 -13.09 13.63 4.08
C ILE A 73 -14.01 12.43 4.26
N VAL A 74 -13.67 11.32 3.62
CA VAL A 74 -14.42 10.06 3.71
C VAL A 74 -13.45 8.92 4.01
N LEU A 75 -13.76 8.11 5.03
CA LEU A 75 -13.12 6.82 5.24
C LEU A 75 -13.78 5.79 4.31
N CYS A 76 -13.06 5.33 3.29
CA CYS A 76 -13.60 4.40 2.30
C CYS A 76 -13.40 2.94 2.70
N ASN A 77 -12.31 2.64 3.42
CA ASN A 77 -12.06 1.29 3.90
C ASN A 77 -11.17 1.33 5.15
N GLU A 78 -11.74 1.01 6.30
CA GLU A 78 -11.01 1.01 7.57
C GLU A 78 -9.92 -0.05 7.59
N GLU A 79 -10.21 -1.31 7.23
CA GLU A 79 -9.26 -2.43 7.26
C GLU A 79 -7.96 -2.11 6.48
N LYS A 80 -8.11 -1.47 5.31
CA LYS A 80 -7.01 -1.09 4.40
C LYS A 80 -6.51 0.33 4.64
N GLY A 81 -7.13 1.10 5.53
CA GLY A 81 -6.79 2.49 5.83
C GLY A 81 -6.90 3.39 4.62
N ILE A 82 -7.95 3.24 3.81
CA ILE A 82 -8.17 4.03 2.59
C ILE A 82 -9.07 5.21 2.91
N TRP A 83 -8.51 6.41 2.76
CA TRP A 83 -9.21 7.67 2.92
C TRP A 83 -9.24 8.44 1.61
N ARG A 84 -10.27 9.29 1.46
CA ARG A 84 -10.36 10.26 0.37
C ARG A 84 -10.68 11.63 0.91
N ALA A 85 -10.19 12.67 0.25
CA ALA A 85 -10.62 14.04 0.48
C ALA A 85 -10.74 14.83 -0.82
N ASN A 86 -11.59 15.86 -0.81
CA ASN A 86 -11.74 16.79 -1.94
C ASN A 86 -10.52 17.70 -2.12
N LYS A 87 -9.76 17.96 -1.05
CA LYS A 87 -8.50 18.71 -1.09
C LYS A 87 -7.52 18.24 -0.02
N ILE A 88 -6.23 18.30 -0.34
CA ILE A 88 -5.13 17.94 0.56
C ILE A 88 -3.93 18.86 0.36
N ILE A 89 -3.04 18.92 1.34
CA ILE A 89 -1.69 19.45 1.20
C ILE A 89 -0.72 18.28 1.35
N VAL A 90 0.17 18.08 0.39
CA VAL A 90 1.27 17.11 0.48
C VAL A 90 2.55 17.84 0.83
N THR A 91 3.28 17.31 1.81
CA THR A 91 4.50 17.93 2.35
C THR A 91 5.56 16.86 2.62
N ASN A 92 6.78 17.30 2.93
CA ASN A 92 7.85 16.44 3.42
C ASN A 92 8.14 15.20 2.54
N PRO A 93 8.46 15.37 1.25
CA PRO A 93 8.82 14.26 0.36
C PRO A 93 9.99 13.47 0.91
N LYS A 94 9.86 12.14 0.94
CA LYS A 94 10.93 11.21 1.29
C LYS A 94 10.98 10.05 0.32
N ILE A 95 12.14 9.81 -0.28
CA ILE A 95 12.37 8.60 -1.06
C ILE A 95 12.26 7.40 -0.12
N ILE A 96 11.48 6.40 -0.51
CA ILE A 96 11.25 5.21 0.30
C ILE A 96 12.54 4.38 0.33
N THR A 97 13.11 4.16 1.52
CA THR A 97 14.23 3.23 1.74
C THR A 97 13.76 1.94 2.39
N ASP A 98 14.59 0.89 2.38
CA ASP A 98 14.25 -0.38 3.05
C ASP A 98 14.10 -0.19 4.55
N GLU A 99 14.92 0.66 5.19
CA GLU A 99 14.76 0.95 6.63
C GLU A 99 13.39 1.58 6.91
N MET A 100 12.96 2.53 6.08
CA MET A 100 11.65 3.15 6.22
C MET A 100 10.52 2.13 6.08
N VAL A 101 10.62 1.18 5.15
CA VAL A 101 9.61 0.13 4.99
C VAL A 101 9.54 -0.76 6.23
N ILE A 102 10.69 -1.13 6.81
CA ILE A 102 10.75 -1.91 8.05
C ILE A 102 10.14 -1.13 9.22
N GLU A 103 10.40 0.17 9.35
CA GLU A 103 9.78 1.02 10.37
C GLU A 103 8.26 1.12 10.21
N LEU A 104 7.77 1.27 8.98
CA LEU A 104 6.33 1.29 8.68
C LEU A 104 5.69 -0.06 8.96
N TYR A 105 6.38 -1.15 8.64
CA TYR A 105 5.96 -2.51 8.99
C TYR A 105 5.80 -2.67 10.51
N LYS A 106 6.77 -2.23 11.32
CA LYS A 106 6.70 -2.33 12.80
C LYS A 106 5.52 -1.56 13.40
N LYS A 107 5.02 -0.53 12.71
CA LYS A 107 3.84 0.26 13.12
C LYS A 107 2.53 -0.30 12.56
N THR A 108 2.59 -1.32 11.69
CA THR A 108 1.45 -1.71 10.88
C THR A 108 0.34 -2.35 11.71
N THR A 109 -0.90 -2.01 11.39
CA THR A 109 -2.09 -2.72 11.91
C THR A 109 -2.82 -3.46 10.79
N LEU A 110 -2.15 -3.70 9.66
CA LEU A 110 -2.70 -4.49 8.57
C LEU A 110 -2.89 -5.95 8.99
N THR A 111 -3.95 -6.58 8.47
CA THR A 111 -4.21 -8.00 8.68
C THR A 111 -3.13 -8.85 7.99
N ASN A 112 -2.95 -10.09 8.43
CA ASN A 112 -2.03 -11.05 7.80
C ASN A 112 -2.34 -11.21 6.31
N LYS A 113 -3.62 -11.33 5.96
CA LYS A 113 -4.10 -11.25 4.59
C LYS A 113 -3.52 -10.06 3.81
N ILE A 114 -3.69 -8.83 4.30
CA ILE A 114 -3.18 -7.66 3.56
C ILE A 114 -1.64 -7.66 3.53
N LEU A 115 -0.97 -8.10 4.60
CA LEU A 115 0.49 -8.23 4.62
C LEU A 115 1.00 -9.24 3.59
N ALA A 116 0.31 -10.35 3.37
CA ALA A 116 0.64 -11.33 2.33
C ALA A 116 0.59 -10.70 0.92
N GLN A 117 -0.42 -9.86 0.64
CA GLN A 117 -0.46 -9.07 -0.60
C GLN A 117 0.72 -8.09 -0.68
N CYS A 118 1.08 -7.46 0.45
CA CYS A 118 2.19 -6.51 0.51
C CYS A 118 3.52 -7.17 0.15
N LEU A 119 3.75 -8.45 0.48
CA LEU A 119 4.96 -9.17 0.07
C LEU A 119 5.16 -9.06 -1.45
N GLN A 120 4.14 -9.33 -2.25
CA GLN A 120 4.25 -9.21 -3.70
C GLN A 120 4.50 -7.77 -4.17
N THR A 121 3.87 -6.78 -3.52
CA THR A 121 4.11 -5.36 -3.86
C THR A 121 5.56 -4.93 -3.57
N LEU A 122 6.17 -5.47 -2.52
CA LEU A 122 7.57 -5.21 -2.19
C LEU A 122 8.51 -5.81 -3.23
N LEU A 123 8.17 -6.99 -3.76
CA LEU A 123 8.93 -7.61 -4.85
C LEU A 123 8.89 -6.76 -6.13
N TRP A 124 7.73 -6.22 -6.51
CA TRP A 124 7.63 -5.29 -7.65
C TRP A 124 8.45 -4.00 -7.47
N LYS A 125 8.83 -3.68 -6.23
CA LYS A 125 9.68 -2.54 -5.89
C LYS A 125 11.13 -2.96 -5.59
N ASN A 126 11.53 -4.18 -5.96
CA ASN A 126 12.86 -4.76 -5.76
C ASN A 126 13.30 -4.83 -4.27
N ARG A 127 12.37 -5.08 -3.35
CA ARG A 127 12.61 -5.14 -1.89
C ARG A 127 12.45 -6.55 -1.33
N ILE A 128 13.16 -7.51 -1.92
CA ILE A 128 13.10 -8.91 -1.49
C ILE A 128 13.56 -9.09 -0.05
N GLU A 129 14.62 -8.41 0.40
CA GLU A 129 15.15 -8.57 1.76
C GLU A 129 14.15 -8.09 2.83
N VAL A 130 13.40 -7.01 2.55
CA VAL A 130 12.30 -6.58 3.41
C VAL A 130 11.19 -7.62 3.48
N SER A 131 10.84 -8.24 2.34
CA SER A 131 9.84 -9.31 2.30
C SER A 131 10.27 -10.52 3.13
N LYS A 132 11.54 -10.92 3.02
CA LYS A 132 12.14 -11.99 3.83
C LYS A 132 12.08 -11.66 5.33
N TYR A 133 12.42 -10.43 5.70
CA TYR A 133 12.35 -9.96 7.09
C TYR A 133 10.93 -10.12 7.65
N ILE A 134 9.91 -9.65 6.92
CA ILE A 134 8.51 -9.75 7.36
C ILE A 134 8.09 -11.20 7.56
N ILE A 135 8.49 -12.11 6.66
CA ILE A 135 8.16 -13.53 6.79
C ILE A 135 8.79 -14.13 8.04
N ILE A 136 10.07 -13.87 8.29
CA ILE A 136 10.80 -14.38 9.46
C ILE A 136 10.18 -13.87 10.77
N ASP A 137 9.77 -12.60 10.79
CA ASP A 137 9.24 -11.95 11.99
C ASP A 137 7.76 -12.30 12.28
N ARG A 138 6.92 -12.42 11.24
CA ARG A 138 5.45 -12.48 11.38
C ARG A 138 4.85 -13.86 11.14
N VAL A 139 5.46 -14.68 10.30
CA VAL A 139 4.84 -15.90 9.78
C VAL A 139 5.31 -17.11 10.57
N ASN A 140 4.36 -17.94 10.99
CA ASN A 140 4.59 -19.14 11.78
C ASN A 140 3.60 -20.24 11.39
N LYS A 141 3.70 -21.42 12.02
CA LYS A 141 2.86 -22.59 11.69
C LYS A 141 1.37 -22.36 11.85
N GLU A 142 0.95 -21.41 12.68
CA GLU A 142 -0.46 -21.12 12.94
C GLU A 142 -1.09 -20.26 11.83
N ASN A 143 -0.29 -19.40 11.19
CA ASN A 143 -0.80 -18.42 10.21
C ASN A 143 -0.25 -18.59 8.78
N VAL A 144 0.73 -19.48 8.56
CA VAL A 144 1.39 -19.66 7.25
C VAL A 144 0.40 -20.02 6.14
N ASP A 145 -0.64 -20.80 6.44
CA ASP A 145 -1.65 -21.19 5.45
C ASP A 145 -2.46 -19.97 4.96
N GLU A 146 -2.74 -18.99 5.83
CA GLU A 146 -3.38 -17.74 5.44
C GLU A 146 -2.49 -16.94 4.47
N PHE A 147 -1.19 -16.83 4.79
CA PHE A 147 -0.22 -16.14 3.94
C PHE A 147 -0.05 -16.82 2.58
N ILE A 148 0.06 -18.15 2.53
CA ILE A 148 0.16 -18.92 1.28
C ILE A 148 -1.09 -18.69 0.43
N ASN A 149 -2.27 -18.91 1.00
CA ASN A 149 -3.53 -18.80 0.26
C ASN A 149 -3.71 -17.39 -0.32
N GLU A 150 -3.40 -16.35 0.44
CA GLU A 150 -3.54 -14.98 -0.05
C GLU A 150 -2.45 -14.63 -1.08
N PHE A 151 -1.22 -15.08 -0.89
CA PHE A 151 -0.15 -14.91 -1.87
C PHE A 151 -0.52 -15.55 -3.21
N GLU A 152 -0.99 -16.80 -3.20
CA GLU A 152 -1.45 -17.51 -4.38
C GLU A 152 -2.61 -16.78 -5.07
N ASN A 153 -3.59 -16.32 -4.29
CA ASN A 153 -4.75 -15.59 -4.82
C ASN A 153 -4.37 -14.23 -5.43
N TYR A 154 -3.39 -13.55 -4.85
CA TYR A 154 -2.95 -12.24 -5.32
C TYR A 154 -2.03 -12.32 -6.54
N THR A 155 -1.31 -13.45 -6.71
CA THR A 155 -0.32 -13.63 -7.78
C THR A 155 -0.78 -14.47 -8.96
N LYS A 156 -1.88 -15.25 -8.83
CA LYS A 156 -2.40 -16.05 -9.93
C LYS A 156 -2.75 -15.18 -11.15
N LYS A 157 -2.28 -15.60 -12.33
CA LYS A 157 -2.61 -14.97 -13.61
C LYS A 157 -3.80 -15.65 -14.31
N SER A 158 -4.20 -16.82 -13.81
CA SER A 158 -5.32 -17.61 -14.32
C SER A 158 -6.29 -17.97 -13.20
N LYS A 159 -7.30 -18.80 -13.50
CA LYS A 159 -8.26 -19.29 -12.49
C LYS A 159 -7.57 -20.04 -11.35
N GLN A 160 -6.43 -20.68 -11.61
CA GLN A 160 -5.66 -21.45 -10.64
C GLN A 160 -4.25 -20.87 -10.51
N PHE A 161 -3.68 -21.00 -9.30
CA PHE A 161 -2.30 -20.64 -9.05
C PHE A 161 -1.36 -21.63 -9.76
N ASN A 162 -0.29 -21.10 -10.36
CA ASN A 162 0.75 -21.88 -11.01
C ASN A 162 2.13 -21.36 -10.60
N TYR A 163 2.87 -22.16 -9.82
CA TYR A 163 4.20 -21.81 -9.33
C TYR A 163 5.17 -21.44 -10.46
N TYR A 164 5.06 -22.09 -11.63
CA TYR A 164 6.01 -21.86 -12.72
C TYR A 164 5.84 -20.49 -13.37
N GLU A 165 4.66 -19.86 -13.25
CA GLU A 165 4.37 -18.50 -13.74
C GLU A 165 4.89 -17.38 -12.83
N LEU A 166 5.37 -17.75 -11.63
CA LEU A 166 6.00 -16.81 -10.72
C LEU A 166 7.37 -16.37 -11.23
N GLU A 167 7.66 -15.10 -11.02
CA GLU A 167 9.00 -14.55 -11.21
C GLU A 167 9.98 -15.08 -10.15
N LYS A 168 11.28 -14.91 -10.41
CA LYS A 168 12.35 -15.48 -9.58
C LYS A 168 12.20 -15.12 -8.10
N ASP A 169 11.97 -13.86 -7.78
CA ASP A 169 11.89 -13.40 -6.39
C ASP A 169 10.58 -13.85 -5.72
N SER A 170 9.48 -13.90 -6.49
CA SER A 170 8.20 -14.45 -6.01
C SER A 170 8.33 -15.93 -5.67
N LYS A 171 9.10 -16.71 -6.44
CA LYS A 171 9.41 -18.11 -6.12
C LYS A 171 10.17 -18.24 -4.80
N VAL A 172 11.18 -17.41 -4.58
CA VAL A 172 11.95 -17.40 -3.31
C VAL A 172 11.03 -17.16 -2.12
N ILE A 173 10.16 -16.15 -2.19
CA ILE A 173 9.20 -15.82 -1.13
C ILE A 173 8.19 -16.94 -0.91
N TYR A 174 7.62 -17.47 -1.99
CA TYR A 174 6.67 -18.58 -1.90
C TYR A 174 7.32 -19.83 -1.27
N ASP A 175 8.53 -20.19 -1.69
CA ASP A 175 9.26 -21.34 -1.14
C ASP A 175 9.60 -21.16 0.34
N MET A 176 9.87 -19.93 0.79
CA MET A 176 10.04 -19.63 2.22
C MET A 176 8.74 -19.88 3.01
N LEU A 177 7.59 -19.43 2.50
CA LEU A 177 6.30 -19.72 3.13
C LEU A 177 6.05 -21.24 3.17
N LYS A 178 6.30 -21.95 2.08
CA LYS A 178 6.13 -23.42 2.02
C LYS A 178 7.02 -24.19 2.99
N LYS A 179 8.20 -23.67 3.36
CA LYS A 179 9.10 -24.29 4.34
C LYS A 179 8.65 -24.14 5.79
N ILE A 180 7.80 -23.16 6.10
CA ILE A 180 7.28 -22.92 7.45
C ILE A 180 6.15 -23.91 7.78
N LYS A 181 5.35 -24.26 6.77
CA LYS A 181 4.28 -25.25 6.85
C LYS A 181 4.83 -26.63 7.24
#